data_AF-A0A0G0M054-F1
#
_entry.id   AF-A0A0G0M054-F1
#
_cell.length_a   1.000
_cell.length_b   1.000
_cell.length_c   1.000
_cell.angle_alpha   90.00
_cell.angle_beta   90.00
_cell.angle_gamma   90.00
#
_symmetry.space_group_name_H-M   'P 1'
#
loop_
_entity.id
_entity.type
_entity.pdbx_description
1 polymer ?
#
loop_
_entity_poly.entity_id
_entity_poly.type
_entity_poly.pdbx_seq_one_letter_code
_entity_poly.pdbx_strand_id
1 'polypeptide(L)' 'MRFDNLKYDKQNNLLCYLYLQNKTFVNAHLIKSGYTIVNNEMDYRYKEKFNDLLTNYNSLS' A
#
# COMPACT_ATOMS: atom_id res chain seq x y z
N MET A 1 0.13 -12.85 -4.52
CA MET A 1 -0.14 -12.01 -3.32
C MET A 1 0.95 -12.23 -2.29
N ARG A 2 1.22 -11.25 -1.45
CA ARG A 2 2.10 -11.34 -0.27
C ARG A 2 1.36 -10.78 0.95
N PHE A 3 1.78 -11.15 2.14
CA PHE A 3 1.12 -10.81 3.40
C PHE A 3 2.14 -10.36 4.43
N ASP A 4 1.69 -9.55 5.38
CA ASP A 4 2.43 -9.26 6.60
C ASP A 4 2.14 -10.32 7.68
N ASN A 5 2.70 -10.14 8.87
CA ASN A 5 2.39 -10.98 10.03
C ASN A 5 0.90 -10.86 10.42
N LEU A 6 0.37 -9.64 10.42
CA LEU A 6 -1.05 -9.37 10.57
C LEU A 6 -1.74 -9.56 9.21
N LYS A 7 -2.59 -10.59 9.10
CA LYS A 7 -3.28 -10.94 7.84
C LYS A 7 -4.72 -10.46 7.76
N TYR A 8 -5.37 -10.26 8.90
CA TYR A 8 -6.76 -9.84 8.97
C TYR A 8 -6.90 -8.64 9.88
N ASP A 9 -7.74 -7.68 9.48
CA ASP A 9 -8.14 -6.59 10.35
C ASP A 9 -9.27 -6.99 11.31
N LYS A 10 -9.75 -6.04 12.12
CA LYS A 10 -10.83 -6.26 13.10
C LYS A 10 -12.18 -6.59 12.44
N GLN A 11 -12.34 -6.29 11.16
CA GLN A 11 -13.53 -6.57 10.36
C GLN A 11 -13.39 -7.86 9.55
N ASN A 12 -12.32 -8.63 9.78
CA ASN A 12 -12.01 -9.87 9.08
C ASN A 12 -11.70 -9.68 7.58
N ASN A 13 -11.25 -8.50 7.17
CA ASN A 13 -10.76 -8.28 5.81
C ASN A 13 -9.32 -8.78 5.67
N LEU A 14 -9.03 -9.46 4.56
CA LEU A 14 -7.70 -9.95 4.24
C LEU A 14 -6.77 -8.79 3.79
N LEU A 15 -5.72 -8.53 4.56
CA LEU A 15 -4.72 -7.52 4.28
C LEU A 15 -3.61 -8.11 3.40
N CYS A 16 -3.34 -7.52 2.23
CA CYS A 16 -2.36 -8.09 1.31
C CYS A 16 -1.65 -7.07 0.40
N TYR A 17 -0.53 -7.53 -0.16
CA TYR A 17 0.22 -6.88 -1.22
C TYR A 17 0.03 -7.62 -2.54
N LEU A 18 -0.39 -6.89 -3.56
CA LEU A 18 -0.76 -7.43 -4.86
C LEU A 18 0.36 -7.21 -5.88
N TYR A 19 0.66 -8.27 -6.63
CA TYR A 19 1.58 -8.25 -7.76
C TYR A 19 0.88 -8.86 -8.96
N LEU A 20 0.91 -8.15 -10.09
CA LEU A 20 0.50 -8.70 -11.37
C LEU A 20 1.57 -9.66 -11.91
N GLN A 21 1.22 -10.47 -12.91
CA GLN A 21 2.16 -11.43 -13.53
C GLN A 21 3.40 -10.74 -14.12
N ASN A 22 3.25 -9.52 -14.62
CA ASN A 22 4.35 -8.67 -15.09
C ASN A 22 5.18 -8.02 -13.95
N LYS A 23 4.99 -8.48 -12.70
CA LYS A 23 5.67 -8.01 -11.48
C LYS A 23 5.30 -6.57 -11.07
N THR A 24 4.29 -5.94 -11.68
CA THR A 24 3.80 -4.64 -11.21
C THR A 24 3.30 -4.76 -9.77
N PHE A 25 3.84 -3.95 -8.88
CA PHE A 25 3.37 -3.83 -7.50
C PHE A 25 2.16 -2.89 -7.45
N VAL A 26 0.96 -3.48 -7.41
CA VAL A 26 -0.31 -2.75 -7.56
C VAL A 26 -0.49 -1.72 -6.45
N ASN A 27 -0.23 -2.06 -5.18
CA ASN A 27 -0.43 -1.14 -4.05
C ASN A 27 0.39 0.16 -4.24
N ALA A 28 1.66 0.04 -4.66
CA ALA A 28 2.51 1.20 -4.92
C ALA A 28 2.06 1.97 -6.17
N HIS A 29 1.57 1.28 -7.20
CA HIS A 29 1.08 1.90 -8.43
C HIS A 29 -0.17 2.76 -8.18
N LEU A 30 -1.10 2.29 -7.35
CA LEU A 30 -2.31 3.03 -6.99
C LEU A 30 -1.98 4.34 -6.26
N ILE A 31 -1.05 4.30 -5.30
CA ILE A 31 -0.59 5.50 -4.57
C ILE A 31 0.05 6.51 -5.53
N LYS A 32 1.00 6.05 -6.37
CA LYS A 32 1.69 6.92 -7.34
C LYS A 32 0.76 7.56 -8.38
N SER A 33 -0.42 6.97 -8.58
CA SER A 33 -1.41 7.46 -9.54
C SER A 33 -2.51 8.31 -8.89
N GLY A 34 -2.44 8.56 -7.58
CA GLY A 34 -3.43 9.35 -6.85
C GLY A 34 -4.76 8.65 -6.56
N TYR A 35 -4.86 7.33 -6.79
CA TYR A 35 -6.12 6.59 -6.58
C TYR A 35 -6.36 6.16 -5.14
N THR A 36 -5.33 6.21 -4.29
CA THR A 36 -5.40 5.76 -2.89
C THR A 36 -4.45 6.54 -2.00
N ILE A 37 -4.82 6.70 -0.72
CA ILE A 37 -3.95 7.24 0.33
C ILE A 37 -3.38 6.12 1.22
N VAL A 38 -2.39 6.48 2.05
CA VAL A 38 -1.73 5.56 2.97
C VAL A 38 -2.52 5.48 4.28
N ASN A 39 -2.85 4.27 4.72
CA ASN A 39 -3.42 4.06 6.05
C ASN A 39 -2.30 4.14 7.10
N ASN A 40 -2.37 5.10 8.02
CA ASN A 40 -1.38 5.28 9.08
C ASN A 40 -1.81 4.77 10.47
N GLU A 41 -3.00 4.20 10.59
CA GLU A 41 -3.56 3.66 11.83
C GLU A 41 -2.96 2.30 12.24
N MET A 42 -2.33 1.61 11.30
CA MET A 42 -1.70 0.30 11.52
C MET A 42 -0.23 0.34 11.13
N ASP A 43 0.57 -0.52 11.74
CA ASP A 43 1.96 -0.74 11.35
C ASP A 43 2.07 -1.96 10.44
N TYR A 44 2.81 -1.79 9.35
CA TYR A 44 3.05 -2.81 8.34
C TYR A 44 4.34 -2.50 7.58
N ARG A 45 4.94 -3.54 7.00
CA ARG A 45 6.30 -3.52 6.45
C ARG A 45 6.59 -2.39 5.45
N TYR A 46 5.60 -1.99 4.65
CA TYR A 46 5.78 -0.98 3.59
C TYR A 46 5.23 0.40 3.94
N LYS A 47 4.86 0.67 5.20
CA LYS A 47 4.23 1.93 5.61
C LYS A 47 5.05 3.16 5.26
N GLU A 48 6.32 3.21 5.68
CA GLU A 48 7.23 4.32 5.39
C GLU A 48 7.39 4.52 3.88
N LYS A 49 7.70 3.45 3.15
CA LYS A 49 7.81 3.48 1.68
C LYS A 49 6.54 4.03 1.02
N PHE A 50 5.35 3.66 1.50
CA PHE A 50 4.10 4.15 0.94
C PHE A 50 3.87 5.63 1.27
N ASN A 51 4.23 6.09 2.48
CA ASN A 51 4.19 7.52 2.83
C ASN A 51 5.14 8.35 1.96
N ASP A 52 6.33 7.83 1.63
CA ASP A 52 7.24 8.50 0.70
C ASP A 52 6.63 8.63 -0.70
N LEU A 53 5.97 7.57 -1.18
CA LEU A 53 5.29 7.61 -2.49
C LEU A 53 4.15 8.64 -2.52
N LEU A 54 3.37 8.73 -1.44
CA LEU A 54 2.28 9.70 -1.33
C LEU A 54 2.81 11.14 -1.26
N THR A 55 3.86 11.38 -0.46
CA THR A 55 4.51 12.70 -0.37
C THR A 55 5.03 13.17 -1.72
N ASN A 56 5.68 12.27 -2.47
CA ASN A 56 6.16 12.58 -3.81
C ASN A 56 5.03 12.92 -4.78
N TYR A 57 3.91 12.18 -4.75
CA TYR A 57 2.73 12.51 -5.55
C TYR A 57 2.19 13.90 -5.21
N ASN A 58 2.02 14.22 -3.93
CA ASN A 58 1.51 15.52 -3.48
C ASN A 58 2.43 16.70 -3.83
N SER A 59 3.74 16.45 -3.99
CA SER A 59 4.68 17.51 -4.42
C SER A 59 4.58 17.85 -5.91
N LEU A 60 3.90 17.01 -6.70
CA LEU A 60 3.70 17.19 -8.14
C LEU A 60 2.34 17.82 -8.50
N SER A 61 1.42 17.91 -7.53
CA SER A 61 0.05 18.46 -7.67
C SER A 61 -0.05 19.87 -7.10
#